data_AF-A0A7X1FJH7-F1
#
_entry.id   AF-A0A7X1FJH7-F1
#
_cell.length_a   1.000
_cell.length_b   1.000
_cell.length_c   1.000
_cell.angle_alpha   90.00
_cell.angle_beta   90.00
_cell.angle_gamma   90.00
#
_symmetry.space_group_name_H-M   'P 1'
#
loop_
_entity.id
_entity.type
_entity.pdbx_description
1 polymer ?
#
loop_
_entity_poly.entity_id
_entity_poly.type
_entity_poly.pdbx_seq_one_letter_code
_entity_poly.pdbx_strand_id
1 'polypeptide(L)'
;MTKSTINEAVLSQLLDLVRNGQLQRCREMGLEPEVLGQIQHPTVLSLLRNTPVTWVNVSINSSMIQKLLSNAARTEEEARVIERAIRLGATTKLLKNFFGLSPQEIALQRAVIGVKAPHGRWPAVSEDQEHQIWYRWTNLMKQNQVSLEDSLAMLDIAMLVAEELIADGLTLAQIWSFITHWIENRIYPENNNRDRQARRLEQGEHTQ
;
A
#
# COMPACT_ATOMS: atom_id res chain seq x y z
N MET A 1 -15.11 -37.70 21.69
CA MET A 1 -15.26 -37.11 20.35
C MET A 1 -15.02 -35.61 20.48
N THR A 2 -13.97 -35.08 19.87
CA THR A 2 -13.57 -33.67 20.00
C THR A 2 -14.53 -32.80 19.20
N LYS A 3 -15.22 -31.88 19.88
CA LYS A 3 -16.11 -30.90 19.25
C LYS A 3 -15.29 -29.91 18.45
N SER A 4 -15.77 -29.53 17.28
CA SER A 4 -15.17 -28.46 16.47
C SER A 4 -15.43 -27.11 17.13
N THR A 5 -14.39 -26.48 17.68
CA THR A 5 -14.48 -25.16 18.33
C THR A 5 -14.89 -24.05 17.36
N ILE A 6 -14.55 -24.19 16.08
CA ILE A 6 -14.93 -23.23 15.03
C ILE A 6 -16.41 -23.33 14.66
N ASN A 7 -16.96 -24.56 14.60
CA ASN A 7 -18.38 -24.77 14.39
C ASN A 7 -19.19 -24.15 15.54
N GLU A 8 -18.72 -24.30 16.78
CA GLU A 8 -19.38 -23.72 17.95
C GLU A 8 -19.33 -22.19 17.96
N ALA A 9 -18.18 -21.59 17.62
CA ALA A 9 -18.04 -20.14 17.53
C ALA A 9 -18.98 -19.54 16.46
N VAL A 10 -19.01 -20.13 15.27
CA VAL A 10 -19.85 -19.65 14.16
C VAL A 10 -21.32 -19.91 14.44
N LEU A 11 -21.69 -21.05 15.03
CA LEU A 11 -23.07 -21.34 15.42
C LEU A 11 -23.58 -20.35 16.49
N SER A 12 -22.72 -19.98 17.44
CA SER A 12 -23.06 -18.99 18.46
C SER A 12 -23.30 -17.61 17.82
N GLN A 13 -22.39 -17.17 16.96
CA GLN A 13 -22.54 -15.93 16.21
C GLN A 13 -23.81 -15.91 15.34
N LEU A 14 -24.13 -17.04 14.71
CA LEU A 14 -25.34 -17.19 13.92
C LEU A 14 -26.61 -17.02 14.73
N LEU A 15 -26.66 -17.65 15.91
CA LEU A 15 -27.79 -17.53 16.82
C LEU A 15 -27.97 -16.09 17.31
N ASP A 16 -26.88 -15.39 17.60
CA ASP A 16 -26.95 -13.99 18.01
C ASP A 16 -27.48 -13.09 16.89
N LEU A 17 -27.03 -13.30 15.65
CA LEU A 17 -27.54 -12.54 14.51
C LEU A 17 -29.03 -12.79 14.26
N VAL A 18 -29.47 -14.06 14.36
CA VAL A 18 -30.87 -14.44 14.21
C VAL A 18 -31.73 -13.82 15.31
N ARG A 19 -31.28 -13.87 16.58
CA ARG A 19 -31.96 -13.23 17.71
C ARG A 19 -32.09 -11.72 17.55
N ASN A 20 -31.08 -11.08 16.97
CA ASN A 20 -31.06 -9.64 16.72
C ASN A 20 -31.76 -9.23 15.41
N GLY A 21 -32.42 -10.16 14.70
CA GLY A 21 -33.11 -9.89 13.44
C GLY A 21 -32.19 -9.58 12.26
N GLN A 22 -30.89 -9.84 12.37
CA GLN A 22 -29.87 -9.53 11.37
C GLN A 22 -29.77 -10.64 10.30
N LEU A 23 -30.90 -11.08 9.75
CA LEU A 23 -30.98 -12.21 8.82
C LEU A 23 -30.16 -11.99 7.54
N GLN A 24 -30.01 -10.73 7.10
CA GLN A 24 -29.17 -10.39 5.95
C GLN A 24 -27.70 -10.77 6.15
N ARG A 25 -27.16 -10.59 7.36
CA ARG A 25 -25.78 -10.99 7.70
C ARG A 25 -25.62 -12.50 7.73
N CYS A 26 -26.66 -13.23 8.13
CA CYS A 26 -26.66 -14.68 8.04
C CYS A 26 -26.58 -15.16 6.58
N ARG A 27 -27.27 -14.48 5.66
CA ARG A 27 -27.18 -14.76 4.22
C ARG A 27 -25.81 -14.44 3.64
N GLU A 28 -25.19 -13.35 4.05
CA GLU A 28 -23.82 -12.97 3.65
C GLU A 28 -22.79 -14.03 4.09
N MET A 29 -23.04 -14.75 5.18
CA MET A 29 -22.22 -15.90 5.59
C MET A 29 -22.50 -17.18 4.78
N GLY A 30 -23.40 -17.14 3.80
CA GLY A 30 -23.70 -18.26 2.91
C GLY A 30 -24.81 -19.19 3.41
N LEU A 31 -25.64 -18.76 4.37
CA LEU A 31 -26.84 -19.53 4.75
C LEU A 31 -28.02 -19.20 3.86
N GLU A 32 -28.61 -20.27 3.33
CA GLU A 32 -29.85 -20.19 2.60
C GLU A 32 -31.06 -19.94 3.54
N PRO A 33 -32.11 -19.25 3.06
CA PRO A 33 -33.30 -18.94 3.85
C PRO A 33 -33.97 -20.17 4.49
N GLU A 34 -33.96 -21.31 3.80
CA GLU A 34 -34.56 -22.56 4.27
C GLU A 34 -33.82 -23.10 5.51
N VAL A 35 -32.50 -22.95 5.51
CA VAL A 35 -31.65 -23.35 6.64
C VAL A 35 -31.86 -22.39 7.81
N LEU A 36 -32.02 -21.09 7.55
CA LEU A 36 -32.30 -20.09 8.57
C LEU A 36 -33.63 -20.33 9.29
N GLY A 37 -34.67 -20.78 8.58
CA GLY A 37 -35.94 -21.16 9.20
C GLY A 37 -35.83 -22.36 10.14
N GLN A 38 -34.88 -23.27 9.88
CA GLN A 38 -34.68 -24.49 10.66
C GLN A 38 -33.63 -24.36 11.76
N ILE A 39 -32.72 -23.39 11.67
CA ILE A 39 -31.60 -23.24 12.61
C ILE A 39 -32.06 -22.93 14.05
N GLN A 40 -33.29 -22.44 14.23
CA GLN A 40 -33.86 -22.19 15.55
C GLN A 40 -34.37 -23.47 16.23
N HIS A 41 -34.55 -24.58 15.49
CA HIS A 41 -35.02 -25.82 16.08
C HIS A 41 -33.95 -26.44 16.99
N PRO A 42 -34.30 -26.81 18.25
CA PRO A 42 -33.34 -27.37 19.22
C PRO A 42 -32.60 -28.61 18.71
N THR A 43 -33.26 -29.44 17.91
CA THR A 43 -32.68 -30.66 17.32
C THR A 43 -31.58 -30.33 16.31
N VAL A 44 -31.83 -29.35 15.43
CA VAL A 44 -30.86 -28.89 14.41
C VAL A 44 -29.65 -28.27 15.09
N LEU A 45 -29.88 -27.48 16.15
CA LEU A 45 -28.80 -26.89 16.94
C LEU A 45 -27.92 -27.93 17.61
N SER A 46 -28.53 -28.95 18.22
CA SER A 46 -27.79 -30.03 18.85
C SER A 46 -26.95 -30.81 17.83
N LEU A 47 -27.48 -31.04 16.63
CA LEU A 47 -26.77 -31.70 15.52
C LEU A 47 -25.56 -30.86 15.06
N LEU A 48 -25.77 -29.60 14.71
CA LEU A 48 -24.73 -28.71 14.19
C LEU A 48 -23.62 -28.43 15.21
N ARG A 49 -23.98 -28.40 16.50
CA ARG A 49 -23.02 -28.21 17.60
C ARG A 49 -22.20 -29.45 17.92
N ASN A 50 -22.81 -30.63 17.87
CA ASN A 50 -22.16 -31.88 18.32
C ASN A 50 -21.57 -32.70 17.18
N THR A 51 -21.71 -32.27 15.92
CA THR A 51 -21.10 -32.96 14.78
C THR A 51 -19.56 -32.94 14.84
N PRO A 52 -18.90 -34.07 14.55
CA PRO A 52 -17.44 -34.13 14.47
C PRO A 52 -16.89 -33.54 13.15
N VAL A 53 -17.74 -33.25 12.17
CA VAL A 53 -17.34 -32.73 10.86
C VAL A 53 -17.37 -31.20 10.85
N THR A 54 -16.30 -30.56 10.38
CA THR A 54 -16.26 -29.11 10.15
C THR A 54 -17.14 -28.75 8.97
N TRP A 55 -18.20 -27.99 9.22
CA TRP A 55 -19.11 -27.48 8.18
C TRP A 55 -18.89 -25.98 7.91
N VAL A 56 -17.97 -25.35 8.65
CA VAL A 56 -17.55 -23.97 8.41
C VAL A 56 -16.20 -23.95 7.71
N ASN A 57 -16.11 -23.18 6.63
CA ASN A 57 -14.85 -22.82 6.00
C ASN A 57 -14.54 -21.34 6.31
N VAL A 58 -13.54 -21.08 7.16
CA VAL A 58 -13.13 -19.72 7.53
C VAL A 58 -11.89 -19.33 6.73
N SER A 59 -11.99 -18.27 5.94
CA SER A 59 -10.85 -17.66 5.26
C SER A 59 -10.54 -16.30 5.88
N ILE A 60 -9.26 -16.07 6.16
CA ILE A 60 -8.78 -14.79 6.68
C ILE A 60 -8.26 -13.98 5.50
N ASN A 61 -8.81 -12.78 5.28
CA ASN A 61 -8.28 -11.87 4.28
C ASN A 61 -7.07 -11.11 4.86
N SER A 62 -5.90 -11.76 4.80
CA SER A 62 -4.64 -11.20 5.31
C SER A 62 -4.31 -9.84 4.69
N SER A 63 -4.64 -9.64 3.40
CA SER A 63 -4.40 -8.35 2.72
C SER A 63 -5.26 -7.21 3.27
N MET A 64 -6.49 -7.49 3.69
CA MET A 64 -7.37 -6.50 4.32
C MET A 64 -6.94 -6.22 5.76
N ILE A 65 -6.53 -7.26 6.50
CA ILE A 65 -6.00 -7.09 7.86
C ILE A 65 -4.74 -6.23 7.84
N GLN A 66 -3.81 -6.51 6.92
CA GLN A 66 -2.61 -5.69 6.75
C GLN A 66 -2.95 -4.23 6.42
N LYS A 67 -3.95 -3.99 5.56
CA LYS A 67 -4.44 -2.62 5.29
C LYS A 67 -5.06 -1.94 6.51
N LEU A 68 -5.82 -2.68 7.33
CA LEU A 68 -6.40 -2.14 8.57
C LEU A 68 -5.32 -1.85 9.62
N LEU A 69 -4.31 -2.72 9.73
CA LEU A 69 -3.18 -2.55 10.65
C LEU A 69 -2.24 -1.42 10.20
N SER A 70 -1.96 -1.29 8.89
CA SER A 70 -1.19 -0.16 8.36
C SER A 70 -1.90 1.17 8.59
N ASN A 71 -3.24 1.18 8.52
CA ASN A 71 -4.02 2.37 8.81
C ASN A 71 -4.05 2.71 10.32
N ALA A 72 -3.93 1.70 11.20
CA ALA A 72 -3.98 1.87 12.66
C ALA A 72 -2.61 2.20 13.29
N ALA A 73 -1.50 1.83 12.64
CA ALA A 73 -0.15 1.92 13.18
C ALA A 73 0.74 2.90 12.41
N ARG A 74 0.24 4.10 12.06
CA ARG A 74 1.10 5.16 11.50
C ARG A 74 2.20 5.49 12.50
N THR A 75 3.43 5.21 12.14
CA THR A 75 4.60 5.57 12.96
C THR A 75 4.85 7.07 12.85
N GLU A 76 5.43 7.71 13.88
CA GLU A 76 5.77 9.15 13.84
C GLU A 76 6.65 9.50 12.63
N GLU A 77 7.52 8.57 12.24
CA GLU A 77 8.35 8.68 11.03
C GLU A 77 7.52 8.69 9.75
N GLU A 78 6.54 7.80 9.62
CA GLU A 78 5.66 7.75 8.47
C GLU A 78 4.80 9.02 8.37
N ALA A 79 4.32 9.54 9.50
CA ALA A 79 3.60 10.80 9.55
C ALA A 79 4.47 11.98 9.06
N ARG A 80 5.75 12.02 9.46
CA ARG A 80 6.73 13.02 8.97
C ARG A 80 6.93 12.91 7.47
N VAL A 81 7.12 11.69 6.94
CA VAL A 81 7.33 11.47 5.51
C VAL A 81 6.10 11.87 4.69
N ILE A 82 4.88 11.56 5.16
CA ILE A 82 3.65 11.97 4.49
C ILE A 82 3.51 13.50 4.49
N GLU A 83 3.74 14.15 5.63
CA GLU A 83 3.70 15.61 5.72
C GLU A 83 4.70 16.26 4.74
N ARG A 84 5.94 15.74 4.70
CA ARG A 84 6.97 16.18 3.77
C ARG A 84 6.51 16.04 2.31
N ALA A 85 5.98 14.87 1.93
CA ALA A 85 5.47 14.64 0.59
C ALA A 85 4.33 15.62 0.23
N ILE A 86 3.41 15.90 1.17
CA ILE A 86 2.31 16.86 0.95
C ILE A 86 2.86 18.28 0.72
N ARG A 87 3.84 18.73 1.51
CA ARG A 87 4.47 20.05 1.37
C ARG A 87 5.17 20.21 0.03
N LEU A 88 5.77 19.13 -0.49
CA LEU A 88 6.44 19.12 -1.80
C LEU A 88 5.48 18.98 -3.00
N GLY A 89 4.17 18.99 -2.77
CA GLY A 89 3.17 18.95 -3.83
C GLY A 89 2.85 17.54 -4.35
N ALA A 90 2.96 16.50 -3.52
CA ALA A 90 2.54 15.16 -3.88
C ALA A 90 1.08 15.11 -4.36
N THR A 91 0.82 14.34 -5.42
CA THR A 91 -0.55 14.12 -5.91
C THR A 91 -1.32 13.18 -4.98
N THR A 92 -2.66 13.28 -5.01
CA THR A 92 -3.54 12.35 -4.27
C THR A 92 -3.31 10.90 -4.71
N LYS A 93 -3.00 10.67 -6.00
CA LYS A 93 -2.67 9.34 -6.53
C LYS A 93 -1.36 8.80 -5.95
N LEU A 94 -0.31 9.64 -5.89
CA LEU A 94 0.97 9.27 -5.32
C LEU A 94 0.81 8.92 -3.83
N LEU A 95 0.17 9.78 -3.05
CA LEU A 95 -0.04 9.56 -1.61
C LEU A 95 -0.86 8.30 -1.32
N LYS A 96 -1.88 8.03 -2.14
CA LYS A 96 -2.65 6.79 -2.04
C LYS A 96 -1.82 5.55 -2.38
N ASN A 97 -0.97 5.62 -3.40
CA ASN A 97 -0.16 4.49 -3.85
C ASN A 97 0.93 4.13 -2.82
N PHE A 98 1.56 5.12 -2.21
CA PHE A 98 2.69 4.92 -1.29
C PHE A 98 2.28 4.72 0.16
N PHE A 99 1.23 5.41 0.63
CA PHE A 99 0.84 5.45 2.05
C PHE A 99 -0.58 4.94 2.29
N GLY A 100 -1.25 4.41 1.27
CA GLY A 100 -2.61 3.85 1.39
C GLY A 100 -3.70 4.88 1.75
N LEU A 101 -3.40 6.18 1.74
CA LEU A 101 -4.29 7.23 2.22
C LEU A 101 -5.55 7.34 1.34
N SER A 102 -6.70 7.48 1.99
CA SER A 102 -7.95 7.83 1.31
C SER A 102 -7.93 9.29 0.85
N PRO A 103 -8.70 9.66 -0.19
CA PRO A 103 -8.81 11.05 -0.63
C PRO A 103 -9.27 12.01 0.48
N GLN A 104 -10.10 11.52 1.41
CA GLN A 104 -10.61 12.31 2.54
C GLN A 104 -9.51 12.60 3.55
N GLU A 105 -8.69 11.60 3.90
CA GLU A 105 -7.54 11.79 4.80
C GLU A 105 -6.51 12.74 4.19
N ILE A 106 -6.23 12.62 2.89
CA ILE A 106 -5.30 13.52 2.18
C ILE A 106 -5.82 14.96 2.20
N ALA A 107 -7.13 15.15 1.96
CA ALA A 107 -7.74 16.47 1.99
C ALA A 107 -7.67 17.10 3.40
N LEU A 108 -7.96 16.31 4.43
CA LEU A 108 -7.85 16.73 5.82
C LEU A 108 -6.40 17.12 6.16
N GLN A 109 -5.43 16.28 5.79
CA GLN A 109 -4.03 16.53 6.11
C GLN A 109 -3.48 17.76 5.38
N ARG A 110 -3.88 17.99 4.11
CA ARG A 110 -3.57 19.24 3.39
C ARG A 110 -4.14 20.47 4.10
N ALA A 111 -5.38 20.39 4.58
CA ALA A 111 -6.02 21.47 5.33
C ALA A 111 -5.28 21.76 6.65
N VAL A 112 -4.88 20.72 7.39
CA VAL A 112 -4.12 20.83 8.64
C VAL A 112 -2.74 21.45 8.42
N ILE A 113 -2.02 21.04 7.37
CA ILE A 113 -0.68 21.56 7.04
C ILE A 113 -0.76 22.97 6.42
N GLY A 114 -1.95 23.40 5.97
CA GLY A 114 -2.14 24.69 5.30
C GLY A 114 -1.70 24.71 3.84
N VAL A 115 -1.49 23.54 3.22
CA VAL A 115 -1.18 23.44 1.79
C VAL A 115 -2.47 23.53 0.99
N LYS A 116 -2.63 24.63 0.25
CA LYS A 116 -3.75 24.76 -0.70
C LYS A 116 -3.58 23.75 -1.83
N ALA A 117 -4.67 23.09 -2.22
CA ALA A 117 -4.66 22.27 -3.41
C ALA A 117 -4.23 23.14 -4.61
N PRO A 118 -3.31 22.65 -5.46
CA PRO A 118 -2.90 23.40 -6.65
C PRO A 118 -4.12 23.70 -7.52
N HIS A 119 -4.36 24.97 -7.82
CA HIS A 119 -5.40 25.38 -8.76
C HIS A 119 -4.77 25.58 -10.14
N GLY A 120 -5.11 24.73 -11.11
CA GLY A 120 -4.67 24.85 -12.51
C GLY A 120 -3.80 23.69 -13.00
N ARG A 121 -3.44 23.74 -14.29
CA ARG A 121 -2.37 22.88 -14.83
C ARG A 121 -1.04 23.42 -14.32
N TRP A 122 -0.19 22.53 -13.84
CA TRP A 122 1.19 22.88 -13.54
C TRP A 122 1.88 23.42 -14.80
N PRO A 123 2.77 24.42 -14.68
CA PRO A 123 3.61 24.86 -15.78
C PRO A 123 4.31 23.65 -16.42
N ALA A 124 4.43 23.66 -17.74
CA ALA A 124 5.23 22.67 -18.43
C ALA A 124 6.67 22.79 -17.94
N VAL A 125 7.26 21.66 -17.57
CA VAL A 125 8.68 21.59 -17.18
C VAL A 125 9.51 21.86 -18.44
N SER A 126 10.49 22.77 -18.35
CA SER A 126 11.37 23.06 -19.48
C SER A 126 12.37 21.93 -19.70
N GLU A 127 12.95 21.84 -20.90
CA GLU A 127 14.00 20.86 -21.22
C GLU A 127 15.19 21.00 -20.25
N ASP A 128 15.60 22.22 -19.92
CA ASP A 128 16.65 22.48 -18.93
C ASP A 128 16.31 21.93 -17.54
N GLN A 129 15.05 22.09 -17.10
CA GLN A 129 14.58 21.56 -15.83
C GLN A 129 14.53 20.02 -15.86
N GLU A 130 14.12 19.41 -16.97
CA GLU A 130 14.15 17.96 -17.13
C GLU A 130 15.58 17.41 -17.01
N HIS A 131 16.56 18.04 -17.66
CA HIS A 131 17.97 17.68 -17.55
C HIS A 131 18.49 17.81 -16.11
N GLN A 132 18.07 18.85 -15.39
CA GLN A 132 18.43 19.02 -13.98
C GLN A 132 17.83 17.93 -13.09
N ILE A 133 16.55 17.58 -13.28
CA ILE A 133 15.89 16.48 -12.57
C ILE A 133 16.68 15.18 -12.82
N TRP A 134 16.99 14.88 -14.07
CA TRP A 134 17.74 13.67 -14.45
C TRP A 134 19.11 13.61 -13.74
N TYR A 135 19.88 14.69 -13.81
CA TYR A 135 21.21 14.76 -13.22
C TYR A 135 21.17 14.60 -11.69
N ARG A 136 20.26 15.30 -11.01
CA ARG A 136 20.16 15.23 -9.54
C ARG A 136 19.64 13.87 -9.09
N TRP A 137 18.59 13.36 -9.73
CA TRP A 137 18.04 12.03 -9.46
C TRP A 137 19.09 10.92 -9.60
N THR A 138 19.78 10.86 -10.75
CA THR A 138 20.79 9.81 -11.00
C THR A 138 21.97 9.88 -10.03
N ASN A 139 22.40 11.08 -9.65
CA ASN A 139 23.47 11.25 -8.68
C ASN A 139 23.04 10.84 -7.27
N LEU A 140 21.87 11.27 -6.81
CA LEU A 140 21.35 10.91 -5.48
C LEU A 140 21.06 9.40 -5.37
N MET A 141 20.53 8.78 -6.42
CA MET A 141 20.35 7.32 -6.48
C MET A 141 21.69 6.57 -6.32
N LYS A 142 22.76 7.05 -6.96
CA LYS A 142 24.11 6.47 -6.84
C LYS A 142 24.72 6.69 -5.46
N GLN A 143 24.63 7.92 -4.92
CA GLN A 143 25.20 8.28 -3.63
C GLN A 143 24.57 7.50 -2.48
N ASN A 144 23.25 7.34 -2.51
CA ASN A 144 22.48 6.62 -1.50
C ASN A 144 22.34 5.11 -1.78
N GLN A 145 22.91 4.62 -2.90
CA GLN A 145 22.90 3.20 -3.29
C GLN A 145 21.49 2.58 -3.35
N VAL A 146 20.53 3.37 -3.81
CA VAL A 146 19.11 2.97 -3.84
C VAL A 146 18.85 2.06 -5.05
N SER A 147 18.13 0.98 -4.81
CA SER A 147 17.64 0.06 -5.85
C SER A 147 16.34 0.56 -6.46
N LEU A 148 16.12 0.30 -7.74
CA LEU A 148 14.82 0.55 -8.41
C LEU A 148 13.69 -0.35 -7.87
N GLU A 149 14.04 -1.42 -7.15
CA GLU A 149 13.07 -2.31 -6.51
C GLU A 149 12.53 -1.72 -5.20
N ASP A 150 13.25 -0.77 -4.58
CA ASP A 150 12.83 -0.10 -3.35
C ASP A 150 12.07 1.19 -3.68
N SER A 151 10.77 1.03 -3.88
CA SER A 151 9.89 2.15 -4.23
C SER A 151 9.85 3.24 -3.14
N LEU A 152 10.00 2.89 -1.86
CA LEU A 152 9.94 3.85 -0.76
C LEU A 152 11.22 4.69 -0.71
N ALA A 153 12.38 4.05 -0.85
CA ALA A 153 13.66 4.75 -0.97
C ALA A 153 13.71 5.61 -2.24
N MET A 154 13.15 5.14 -3.36
CA MET A 154 13.00 5.97 -4.56
C MET A 154 12.16 7.21 -4.33
N LEU A 155 11.03 7.08 -3.61
CA LEU A 155 10.21 8.23 -3.26
C LEU A 155 10.98 9.23 -2.39
N ASP A 156 11.79 8.74 -1.44
CA ASP A 156 12.64 9.58 -0.60
C ASP A 156 13.67 10.37 -1.42
N ILE A 157 14.34 9.72 -2.38
CA ILE A 157 15.24 10.40 -3.32
C ILE A 157 14.49 11.44 -4.16
N ALA A 158 13.27 11.13 -4.61
CA ALA A 158 12.46 12.06 -5.40
C ALA A 158 12.06 13.29 -4.57
N MET A 159 11.81 13.09 -3.26
CA MET A 159 11.57 14.20 -2.32
C MET A 159 12.82 15.05 -2.12
N LEU A 160 14.01 14.46 -2.03
CA LEU A 160 15.26 15.22 -1.97
C LEU A 160 15.47 16.08 -3.22
N VAL A 161 15.23 15.52 -4.42
CA VAL A 161 15.29 16.28 -5.68
C VAL A 161 14.27 17.43 -5.67
N ALA A 162 13.05 17.18 -5.18
CA ALA A 162 12.01 18.20 -5.10
C ALA A 162 12.36 19.32 -4.12
N GLU A 163 13.04 19.03 -3.02
CA GLU A 163 13.52 20.02 -2.07
C GLU A 163 14.61 20.92 -2.66
N GLU A 164 15.53 20.34 -3.42
CA GLU A 164 16.61 21.08 -4.07
C GLU A 164 16.10 22.00 -5.18
N LEU A 165 15.07 21.56 -5.91
CA LEU A 165 14.51 22.27 -7.07
C LEU A 165 13.20 23.03 -6.73
N ILE A 166 12.87 23.17 -5.44
CA ILE A 166 11.65 23.86 -5.03
C ILE A 166 11.68 25.35 -5.42
N ALA A 167 12.88 25.94 -5.46
CA ALA A 167 13.12 27.31 -5.90
C ALA A 167 12.80 27.52 -7.39
N ASP A 168 12.93 26.45 -8.19
CA ASP A 168 12.60 26.44 -9.63
C ASP A 168 11.11 26.17 -9.89
N GLY A 169 10.30 26.07 -8.83
CA GLY A 169 8.86 25.85 -8.90
C GLY A 169 8.48 24.41 -9.25
N LEU A 170 9.42 23.47 -9.16
CA LEU A 170 9.15 22.06 -9.43
C LEU A 170 8.51 21.37 -8.22
N THR A 171 7.50 20.56 -8.52
CA THR A 171 6.80 19.76 -7.51
C THR A 171 7.20 18.31 -7.56
N LEU A 172 7.03 17.61 -6.43
CA LEU A 172 7.22 16.17 -6.34
C LEU A 172 6.34 15.42 -7.37
N ALA A 173 5.15 15.94 -7.67
CA ALA A 173 4.28 15.38 -8.70
C ALA A 173 4.92 15.37 -10.09
N GLN A 174 5.52 16.49 -10.51
CA GLN A 174 6.20 16.61 -11.79
C GLN A 174 7.43 15.71 -11.84
N ILE A 175 8.29 15.80 -10.83
CA ILE A 175 9.52 15.00 -10.72
C ILE A 175 9.21 13.50 -10.76
N TRP A 176 8.24 13.06 -9.96
CA TRP A 176 7.83 11.66 -9.91
C TRP A 176 7.33 11.16 -11.27
N SER A 177 6.61 12.00 -12.03
CA SER A 177 6.11 11.62 -13.35
C SER A 177 7.23 11.34 -14.35
N PHE A 178 8.30 12.16 -14.35
CA PHE A 178 9.49 11.94 -15.19
C PHE A 178 10.24 10.68 -14.78
N ILE A 179 10.44 10.47 -13.47
CA ILE A 179 11.10 9.27 -12.96
C ILE A 179 10.34 8.02 -13.39
N THR A 180 9.01 7.98 -13.19
CA THR A 180 8.19 6.84 -13.62
C THR A 180 8.27 6.63 -15.13
N HIS A 181 8.23 7.70 -15.92
CA HIS A 181 8.34 7.63 -17.37
C HIS A 181 9.69 7.05 -17.83
N TRP A 182 10.80 7.47 -17.23
CA TRP A 182 12.12 6.94 -17.56
C TRP A 182 12.29 5.47 -17.19
N ILE A 183 11.66 5.03 -16.11
CA ILE A 183 11.71 3.63 -15.67
C ILE A 183 10.82 2.75 -16.56
N GLU A 184 9.59 3.18 -16.81
CA GLU A 184 8.64 2.46 -17.68
C GLU A 184 9.19 2.29 -19.10
N ASN A 185 9.88 3.31 -19.62
CA ASN A 185 10.49 3.27 -20.95
C ASN A 185 11.93 2.70 -20.96
N ARG A 186 12.44 2.22 -19.82
CA ARG A 186 13.81 1.69 -19.66
C ARG A 186 14.91 2.65 -20.14
N ILE A 187 14.66 3.95 -20.05
CA ILE A 187 15.62 5.01 -20.36
C ILE A 187 16.62 5.16 -19.20
N TYR A 188 16.17 4.90 -17.97
CA TYR A 188 17.01 4.98 -16.79
C TYR A 188 18.13 3.92 -16.83
N PRO A 189 19.41 4.31 -16.73
CA PRO A 189 20.51 3.36 -16.72
C PRO A 189 20.44 2.54 -15.43
N GLU A 190 20.02 1.27 -15.55
CA GLU A 190 20.10 0.32 -14.45
C GLU A 190 21.53 0.32 -13.91
N ASN A 191 21.66 0.56 -12.60
CA ASN A 191 22.95 0.61 -11.95
C ASN A 191 23.52 -0.81 -11.99
N ASN A 192 24.34 -1.08 -13.01
CA ASN A 192 24.85 -2.39 -13.36
C ASN A 192 25.98 -2.82 -12.39
N ASN A 193 25.71 -2.74 -11.09
CA ASN A 193 26.61 -3.17 -10.03
C ASN A 193 26.68 -4.71 -9.93
N ARG A 194 25.68 -5.43 -10.46
CA ARG A 194 25.75 -6.89 -10.63
C ARG A 194 26.76 -7.29 -11.71
N ASP A 195 26.80 -6.60 -12.86
CA ASP A 195 27.77 -6.93 -13.92
C ASP A 195 29.23 -6.62 -13.55
N ARG A 196 29.49 -5.61 -12.72
CA ARG A 196 30.86 -5.29 -12.29
C ARG A 196 31.41 -6.24 -11.24
N GLN A 197 30.56 -6.80 -10.36
CA GLN A 197 30.98 -7.84 -9.42
C GLN A 197 31.13 -9.20 -10.11
N ALA A 198 30.24 -9.56 -11.04
CA ALA A 198 30.38 -10.78 -11.84
C ALA A 198 31.67 -10.77 -12.69
N ARG A 199 31.98 -9.66 -13.36
CA ARG A 199 33.21 -9.53 -14.16
C ARG A 199 34.50 -9.47 -13.33
N ARG A 200 34.44 -9.05 -12.05
CA ARG A 200 35.60 -9.09 -11.14
C ARG A 200 35.88 -10.49 -10.60
N LEU A 201 34.85 -11.32 -10.44
CA LEU A 201 35.00 -12.73 -10.05
C LEU A 201 35.54 -13.57 -11.23
N GLU A 202 35.13 -13.27 -12.46
CA GLU A 202 35.65 -13.94 -13.66
C GLU A 202 37.10 -13.51 -14.04
N GLN A 203 37.55 -12.33 -13.62
CA GLN A 203 38.92 -11.85 -13.88
C GLN A 203 39.92 -12.18 -12.75
N GLY A 204 39.48 -12.80 -11.66
CA GLY A 204 40.33 -13.20 -10.53
C GLY A 204 40.89 -14.63 -10.59
N GLU A 205 40.41 -15.48 -11.50
CA GLU A 205 40.87 -16.89 -11.63
C GLU A 205 41.92 -17.12 -12.73
N HIS A 206 42.37 -16.06 -13.41
CA HIS A 206 43.44 -16.12 -14.41
C HIS A 206 44.59 -15.18 -14.05
N THR A 207 45.21 -15.43 -12.90
CA THR A 207 46.64 -15.16 -12.77
C THR A 207 47.24 -16.22 -11.85
N GLN A 208 48.06 -17.06 -12.48
CA GLN A 208 49.02 -17.95 -11.83
C GLN A 208 49.96 -17.17 -10.92
#